data_AF-A0A956J4U2-F1
#
_entry.id   AF-A0A956J4U2-F1
#
_cell.length_a   1.000
_cell.length_b   1.000
_cell.length_c   1.000
_cell.angle_alpha   90.00
_cell.angle_beta   90.00
_cell.angle_gamma   90.00
#
_symmetry.space_group_name_H-M   'P 1'
#
loop_
_entity.id
_entity.type
_entity.pdbx_description
1 polymer ?
#
loop_
_entity_poly.entity_id
_entity_poly.type
_entity_poly.pdbx_seq_one_letter_code
_entity_poly.pdbx_strand_id
1 'polypeptide(L)'
;MVQAKFDPALALKFDLGRGTLSQVGGGSRVILPADVLTRLLEGASEQVCRDVGQHLGTDLGRRAGLAMGDSDTAAPERVLEFLGGELALMGLGSLGFERWGRALVFSVVDSPFGTSADSFMAALFDGAMLRLYGKTTSSICLGRVGKRVRFLVSGESAAKRVKGWLDSGVHWGEVLSRLQSGGDA
;
A
#
# COMPACT_ATOMS: atom_id res chain seq x y z
N MET A 1 9.32 5.46 -28.36
CA MET A 1 8.71 6.41 -27.39
C MET A 1 9.45 6.24 -26.08
N VAL A 2 9.93 7.33 -25.48
CA VAL A 2 10.58 7.26 -24.15
C VAL A 2 9.47 7.03 -23.12
N GLN A 3 9.53 5.89 -22.44
CA GLN A 3 8.56 5.54 -21.40
C GLN A 3 8.81 6.45 -20.19
N ALA A 4 7.80 7.17 -19.72
CA ALA A 4 7.95 8.12 -18.61
C ALA A 4 8.40 7.36 -17.35
N LYS A 5 9.53 7.71 -16.76
CA LYS A 5 9.99 7.16 -15.48
C LYS A 5 9.29 7.90 -14.33
N PHE A 6 9.10 7.27 -13.17
CA PHE A 6 8.72 8.03 -11.99
C PHE A 6 9.82 9.06 -11.67
N ASP A 7 9.44 10.33 -11.61
CA ASP A 7 10.33 11.44 -11.28
C ASP A 7 9.82 12.15 -10.01
N PRO A 8 10.52 12.00 -8.87
CA PRO A 8 10.14 12.69 -7.64
C PRO A 8 10.56 14.17 -7.66
N ALA A 9 11.31 14.63 -8.67
CA ALA A 9 11.77 16.00 -8.73
C ALA A 9 10.58 16.97 -8.68
N LEU A 10 10.62 17.91 -7.75
CA LEU A 10 9.60 18.92 -7.54
C LEU A 10 8.20 18.36 -7.19
N ALA A 11 8.08 17.09 -6.82
CA ALA A 11 6.78 16.50 -6.46
C ALA A 11 6.15 17.17 -5.23
N LEU A 12 6.98 17.69 -4.33
CA LEU A 12 6.57 18.49 -3.17
C LEU A 12 7.07 19.93 -3.29
N LYS A 13 6.18 20.89 -3.04
CA LYS A 13 6.49 22.32 -3.00
C LYS A 13 6.37 22.84 -1.57
N PHE A 14 7.49 23.30 -1.04
CA PHE A 14 7.57 23.99 0.24
C PHE A 14 7.55 25.50 0.00
N ASP A 15 6.49 26.16 0.43
CA ASP A 15 6.43 27.62 0.50
C ASP A 15 6.58 28.03 1.96
N LEU A 16 7.83 28.29 2.37
CA LEU A 16 8.16 28.66 3.74
C LEU A 16 7.70 30.08 4.09
N GLY A 17 7.54 30.96 3.10
CA GLY A 17 7.00 32.31 3.31
C GLY A 17 5.53 32.29 3.70
N ARG A 18 4.77 31.31 3.20
CA ARG A 18 3.35 31.11 3.56
C ARG A 18 3.12 29.99 4.56
N GLY A 19 4.15 29.24 4.95
CA GLY A 19 4.02 28.07 5.83
C GLY A 19 3.19 26.94 5.23
N THR A 20 3.23 26.77 3.90
CA THR A 20 2.41 25.76 3.20
C THR A 20 3.26 24.71 2.53
N LEU A 21 2.77 23.47 2.56
CA LEU A 21 3.28 22.36 1.77
C LEU A 21 2.17 21.88 0.83
N SER A 22 2.50 21.73 -0.44
CA SER A 22 1.60 21.14 -1.42
C SER A 22 2.32 20.11 -2.28
N GLN A 23 1.54 19.20 -2.85
CA GLN A 23 2.04 18.21 -3.80
C GLN A 23 1.61 18.61 -5.22
N VAL A 24 2.51 18.49 -6.21
CA VAL A 24 2.17 18.75 -7.62
C VAL A 24 1.11 17.76 -8.09
N GLY A 25 0.04 18.25 -8.73
CA GLY A 25 -1.12 17.43 -9.10
C GLY A 25 -1.95 16.90 -7.91
N GLY A 26 -1.62 17.36 -6.69
CA GLY A 26 -2.27 17.01 -5.43
C GLY A 26 -2.81 18.24 -4.70
N GLY A 27 -3.18 18.02 -3.44
CA GLY A 27 -3.67 19.06 -2.55
C GLY A 27 -2.61 19.55 -1.57
N SER A 28 -3.07 20.33 -0.59
CA SER A 28 -2.29 20.67 0.59
C SER A 28 -1.85 19.42 1.34
N ARG A 29 -0.68 19.51 1.97
CA ARG A 29 -0.08 18.46 2.79
C ARG A 29 0.41 19.06 4.09
N VAL A 30 0.61 18.19 5.07
CA VAL A 30 1.23 18.50 6.35
C VAL A 30 2.36 17.53 6.60
N ILE A 31 3.39 17.98 7.31
CA ILE A 31 4.43 17.09 7.85
C ILE A 31 4.01 16.77 9.28
N LEU A 32 3.97 15.48 9.59
CA LEU A 32 3.64 14.98 10.91
C LEU A 32 4.75 14.02 11.38
N PRO A 33 5.23 14.13 12.63
CA PRO A 33 6.07 13.10 13.21
C PRO A 33 5.37 11.73 13.19
N ALA A 34 6.11 10.69 12.79
CA ALA A 34 5.52 9.36 12.61
C ALA A 34 4.97 8.76 13.90
N ASP A 35 5.58 9.08 15.05
CA ASP A 35 5.11 8.66 16.37
C ASP A 35 3.77 9.30 16.75
N VAL A 36 3.54 10.56 16.35
CA VAL A 36 2.24 11.22 16.53
C VAL A 36 1.16 10.54 15.69
N LEU A 37 1.44 10.24 14.42
CA LEU A 37 0.51 9.49 13.58
C LEU A 37 0.24 8.09 14.14
N THR A 38 1.27 7.41 14.62
CA THR A 38 1.15 6.08 15.26
C THR A 38 0.21 6.14 16.45
N ARG A 39 0.38 7.12 17.35
CA ARG A 39 -0.51 7.31 18.51
C ARG A 39 -1.95 7.61 18.11
N LEU A 40 -2.16 8.37 17.04
CA LEU A 40 -3.51 8.64 16.51
C LEU A 40 -4.18 7.35 16.00
N LEU A 41 -3.43 6.51 15.29
CA LEU A 41 -3.93 5.21 14.79
C LEU A 41 -4.21 4.25 15.95
N GLU A 42 -3.34 4.20 16.97
CA GLU A 42 -3.53 3.36 18.16
C GLU A 42 -4.75 3.76 19.00
N GLY A 43 -5.04 5.05 19.06
CA GLY A 43 -6.21 5.57 19.77
C GLY A 43 -7.52 5.49 18.98
N ALA A 44 -7.46 5.18 17.69
CA ALA A 44 -8.62 5.13 16.80
C ALA A 44 -9.25 3.73 16.78
N SER A 45 -10.52 3.65 16.39
CA SER A 45 -11.14 2.36 16.11
C SER A 45 -10.55 1.74 14.84
N GLU A 46 -10.64 0.41 14.72
CA GLU A 46 -10.17 -0.30 13.52
C GLU A 46 -10.85 0.22 12.25
N GLN A 47 -12.14 0.54 12.32
CA GLN A 47 -12.87 1.11 11.19
C GLN A 47 -12.30 2.46 10.75
N VAL A 48 -12.01 3.36 11.70
CA VAL A 48 -11.40 4.66 11.39
C VAL A 48 -10.01 4.48 10.78
N CYS A 49 -9.19 3.56 11.29
CA CYS A 49 -7.89 3.27 10.70
C CYS A 49 -8.01 2.80 9.24
N ARG A 50 -8.99 1.92 8.98
CA ARG A 50 -9.27 1.45 7.61
C ARG A 50 -9.75 2.58 6.70
N ASP A 51 -10.68 3.42 7.17
CA ASP A 51 -11.23 4.52 6.38
C ASP A 51 -10.14 5.53 5.99
N VAL A 52 -9.29 5.92 6.96
CA VAL A 52 -8.15 6.82 6.71
C VAL A 52 -7.14 6.18 5.75
N GLY A 53 -6.81 4.90 5.97
CA GLY A 53 -5.92 4.14 5.09
C GLY A 53 -6.46 4.11 3.66
N GLN A 54 -7.72 3.72 3.47
CA GLN A 54 -8.37 3.63 2.17
C GLN A 54 -8.45 4.98 1.45
N HIS A 55 -8.68 6.07 2.18
CA HIS A 55 -8.69 7.41 1.60
C HIS A 55 -7.30 7.82 1.08
N LEU A 56 -6.25 7.61 1.87
CA LEU A 56 -4.87 7.84 1.44
C LEU A 56 -4.47 6.94 0.28
N GLY A 57 -4.88 5.67 0.34
CA GLY A 57 -4.72 4.70 -0.73
C GLY A 57 -5.36 5.14 -2.04
N THR A 58 -6.59 5.64 -1.98
CA THR A 58 -7.32 6.17 -3.14
C THR A 58 -6.58 7.36 -3.76
N ASP A 59 -6.06 8.27 -2.93
CA ASP A 59 -5.27 9.40 -3.42
C ASP A 59 -3.94 8.95 -4.05
N LEU A 60 -3.27 7.97 -3.44
CA LEU A 60 -2.05 7.35 -3.94
C LEU A 60 -2.29 6.68 -5.31
N GLY A 61 -3.30 5.81 -5.41
CA GLY A 61 -3.65 5.12 -6.65
C GLY A 61 -4.08 6.08 -7.76
N ARG A 62 -4.78 7.17 -7.42
CA ARG A 62 -5.16 8.22 -8.38
C ARG A 62 -3.92 8.85 -9.01
N ARG A 63 -2.92 9.22 -8.22
CA ARG A 63 -1.71 9.89 -8.72
C ARG A 63 -0.82 8.92 -9.49
N ALA A 64 -0.64 7.72 -8.98
CA ALA A 64 0.09 6.67 -9.70
C ALA A 64 -0.56 6.40 -11.07
N GLY A 65 -1.89 6.30 -11.14
CA GLY A 65 -2.63 6.14 -12.40
C GLY A 65 -2.44 7.33 -13.35
N LEU A 66 -2.63 8.57 -12.87
CA LEU A 66 -2.43 9.78 -13.69
C LEU A 66 -1.02 9.88 -14.29
N ALA A 67 0.00 9.54 -13.51
CA ALA A 67 1.39 9.61 -13.95
C ALA A 67 1.78 8.44 -14.87
N MET A 68 1.17 7.27 -14.67
CA MET A 68 1.39 6.08 -15.48
C MET A 68 0.68 6.13 -16.83
N GLY A 69 -0.48 6.78 -16.90
CA GLY A 69 -1.37 6.80 -18.06
C GLY A 69 -2.41 5.69 -17.98
N ASP A 70 -2.48 4.84 -19.01
CA ASP A 70 -3.38 3.68 -19.02
C ASP A 70 -2.91 2.62 -18.00
N SER A 71 -3.63 2.52 -16.88
CA SER A 71 -3.32 1.56 -15.80
C SER A 71 -3.76 0.14 -16.11
N ASP A 72 -4.73 -0.06 -17.01
CA ASP A 72 -5.30 -1.39 -17.31
C ASP A 72 -4.33 -2.25 -18.12
N THR A 73 -3.47 -1.62 -18.92
CA THR A 73 -2.47 -2.29 -19.77
C THR A 73 -1.06 -2.22 -19.19
N ALA A 74 -0.88 -1.58 -18.03
CA ALA A 74 0.41 -1.39 -17.42
C ALA A 74 1.02 -2.71 -16.90
N ALA A 75 2.30 -2.92 -17.20
CA ALA A 75 3.07 -4.03 -16.62
C ALA A 75 3.16 -3.89 -15.08
N PRO A 76 3.16 -5.00 -14.31
CA PRO A 76 3.26 -4.97 -12.85
C PRO A 76 4.46 -4.17 -12.31
N GLU A 77 5.58 -4.20 -13.02
CA GLU A 77 6.80 -3.46 -12.67
C GLU A 77 6.57 -1.96 -12.76
N ARG A 78 5.77 -1.50 -13.72
CA ARG A 78 5.42 -0.10 -13.87
C ARG A 78 4.45 0.35 -12.80
N VAL A 79 3.47 -0.49 -12.47
CA VAL A 79 2.56 -0.23 -11.34
C VAL A 79 3.38 -0.10 -10.06
N LEU A 80 4.32 -1.02 -9.82
CA LEU A 80 5.23 -0.96 -8.68
C LEU A 80 6.04 0.35 -8.67
N GLU A 81 6.60 0.75 -9.81
CA GLU A 81 7.42 1.96 -9.92
C GLU A 81 6.64 3.21 -9.47
N PHE A 82 5.45 3.45 -10.04
CA PHE A 82 4.66 4.64 -9.72
C PHE A 82 4.01 4.56 -8.34
N LEU A 83 3.44 3.40 -7.98
CA LEU A 83 2.81 3.20 -6.68
C LEU A 83 3.84 3.32 -5.54
N GLY A 84 5.03 2.73 -5.74
CA GLY A 84 6.13 2.77 -4.79
C GLY A 84 6.73 4.17 -4.66
N GLY A 85 6.87 4.90 -5.77
CA GLY A 85 7.29 6.29 -5.76
C GLY A 85 6.33 7.18 -4.96
N GLU A 86 5.02 7.03 -5.19
CA GLU A 86 4.00 7.79 -4.44
C GLU A 86 3.95 7.41 -2.95
N LEU A 87 4.14 6.13 -2.62
CA LEU A 87 4.24 5.67 -1.22
C LEU A 87 5.46 6.30 -0.52
N ALA A 88 6.60 6.35 -1.23
CA ALA A 88 7.83 6.93 -0.72
C ALA A 88 7.70 8.44 -0.52
N LEU A 89 7.01 9.16 -1.42
CA LEU A 89 6.71 10.59 -1.25
C LEU A 89 5.85 10.89 -0.01
N MET A 90 5.01 9.95 0.41
CA MET A 90 4.25 10.05 1.66
C MET A 90 5.09 9.71 2.90
N GLY A 91 6.34 9.26 2.75
CA GLY A 91 7.20 8.82 3.85
C GLY A 91 6.77 7.50 4.48
N LEU A 92 6.01 6.66 3.76
CA LEU A 92 5.44 5.41 4.28
C LEU A 92 6.33 4.17 4.06
N GLY A 93 7.49 4.37 3.45
CA GLY A 93 8.48 3.33 3.17
C GLY A 93 8.66 3.07 1.67
N SER A 94 9.49 2.07 1.36
CA SER A 94 9.76 1.63 -0.01
C SER A 94 8.94 0.39 -0.35
N LEU A 95 8.19 0.45 -1.45
CA LEU A 95 7.38 -0.67 -1.92
C LEU A 95 8.21 -1.62 -2.80
N GLY A 96 8.01 -2.92 -2.63
CA GLY A 96 8.43 -3.98 -3.53
C GLY A 96 7.29 -4.96 -3.79
N PHE A 97 7.41 -5.79 -4.82
CA PHE A 97 6.50 -6.92 -5.03
C PHE A 97 7.26 -8.25 -4.89
N GLU A 98 6.57 -9.25 -4.38
CA GLU A 98 7.03 -10.64 -4.38
C GLU A 98 5.95 -11.48 -5.08
N ARG A 99 6.35 -12.27 -6.07
CA ARG A 99 5.44 -13.18 -6.78
C ARG A 99 5.59 -14.59 -6.22
N TRP A 100 4.50 -15.10 -5.67
CA TRP A 100 4.41 -16.44 -5.10
C TRP A 100 3.39 -17.25 -5.92
N GLY A 101 3.85 -17.78 -7.05
CA GLY A 101 2.97 -18.43 -8.04
C GLY A 101 1.96 -17.44 -8.62
N ARG A 102 0.69 -17.54 -8.19
CA ARG A 102 -0.42 -16.66 -8.56
C ARG A 102 -0.71 -15.58 -7.51
N ALA A 103 -0.13 -15.68 -6.31
CA ALA A 103 -0.30 -14.68 -5.27
C ALA A 103 0.64 -13.50 -5.50
N LEU A 104 0.07 -12.30 -5.43
CA LEU A 104 0.82 -11.05 -5.42
C LEU A 104 0.98 -10.58 -3.97
N VAL A 105 2.23 -10.42 -3.54
CA VAL A 105 2.55 -9.94 -2.21
C VAL A 105 3.26 -8.60 -2.33
N PHE A 106 2.72 -7.57 -1.71
CA PHE A 106 3.44 -6.32 -1.51
C PHE A 106 4.36 -6.44 -0.32
N SER A 107 5.57 -5.92 -0.47
CA SER A 107 6.53 -5.78 0.62
C SER A 107 6.80 -4.30 0.83
N VAL A 108 6.79 -3.85 2.09
CA VAL A 108 7.21 -2.49 2.43
C VAL A 108 8.42 -2.58 3.34
N VAL A 109 9.46 -1.84 2.98
CA VAL A 109 10.72 -1.73 3.75
C VAL A 109 10.85 -0.31 4.30
N ASP A 110 11.40 -0.19 5.51
CA ASP A 110 11.60 1.09 6.21
C ASP A 110 10.27 1.87 6.40
N SER A 111 9.16 1.15 6.57
CA SER A 111 7.92 1.76 7.04
C SER A 111 8.13 2.32 8.45
N PRO A 112 7.66 3.53 8.76
CA PRO A 112 7.83 4.11 10.09
C PRO A 112 6.90 3.48 11.14
N PHE A 113 6.00 2.58 10.73
CA PHE A 113 4.99 1.99 11.62
C PHE A 113 5.30 0.58 12.08
N GLY A 114 4.90 0.28 13.31
CA GLY A 114 4.82 -1.07 13.87
C GLY A 114 3.52 -1.81 13.49
N THR A 115 3.24 -2.90 14.19
CA THR A 115 2.07 -3.76 13.96
C THR A 115 0.73 -3.04 14.17
N SER A 116 0.69 -2.00 15.01
CA SER A 116 -0.52 -1.22 15.28
C SER A 116 -1.09 -0.53 14.05
N ALA A 117 -0.29 -0.27 13.01
CA ALA A 117 -0.75 0.32 11.76
C ALA A 117 -0.93 -0.69 10.61
N ASP A 118 -0.90 -2.00 10.87
CA ASP A 118 -1.04 -3.01 9.80
C ASP A 118 -2.40 -2.91 9.09
N SER A 119 -3.49 -2.67 9.82
CA SER A 119 -4.83 -2.49 9.26
C SER A 119 -4.94 -1.22 8.40
N PHE A 120 -4.30 -0.13 8.84
CA PHE A 120 -4.18 1.12 8.09
C PHE A 120 -3.41 0.91 6.77
N MET A 121 -2.24 0.26 6.82
CA MET A 121 -1.43 -0.02 5.63
C MET A 121 -2.13 -0.98 4.66
N ALA A 122 -2.81 -2.00 5.18
CA ALA A 122 -3.62 -2.90 4.36
C ALA A 122 -4.74 -2.14 3.63
N ALA A 123 -5.51 -1.32 4.35
CA ALA A 123 -6.58 -0.52 3.74
C ALA A 123 -6.06 0.51 2.73
N LEU A 124 -4.85 1.04 2.94
CA LEU A 124 -4.16 1.89 1.96
C LEU A 124 -3.91 1.15 0.65
N PHE A 125 -3.47 -0.11 0.69
CA PHE A 125 -3.34 -0.89 -0.54
C PHE A 125 -4.69 -1.17 -1.18
N ASP A 126 -5.73 -1.48 -0.39
CA ASP A 126 -7.07 -1.72 -0.91
C ASP A 126 -7.63 -0.51 -1.65
N GLY A 127 -7.49 0.69 -1.07
CA GLY A 127 -7.89 1.94 -1.71
C GLY A 127 -7.11 2.24 -2.98
N ALA A 128 -5.80 1.98 -2.98
CA ALA A 128 -4.96 2.21 -4.15
C ALA A 128 -5.30 1.28 -5.31
N MET A 129 -5.50 -0.01 -5.03
CA MET A 129 -5.87 -1.01 -6.03
C MET A 129 -7.28 -0.76 -6.59
N LEU A 130 -8.24 -0.41 -5.72
CA LEU A 130 -9.58 -0.01 -6.15
C LEU A 130 -9.51 1.16 -7.12
N ARG A 131 -8.67 2.17 -6.82
CA ARG A 131 -8.55 3.34 -7.68
C ARG A 131 -7.85 3.04 -9.01
N LEU A 132 -6.83 2.18 -9.01
CA LEU A 132 -6.06 1.86 -10.20
C LEU A 132 -6.80 0.93 -11.18
N TYR A 133 -7.56 -0.03 -10.65
CA TYR A 133 -8.13 -1.12 -11.46
C TYR A 133 -9.66 -1.17 -11.42
N GLY A 134 -10.31 -0.30 -10.66
CA GLY A 134 -11.77 -0.34 -10.45
C GLY A 134 -12.26 -1.62 -9.75
N LYS A 135 -11.35 -2.41 -9.16
CA LYS A 135 -11.65 -3.70 -8.54
C LYS A 135 -11.39 -3.64 -7.05
N THR A 136 -12.37 -4.06 -6.27
CA THR A 136 -12.19 -4.23 -4.83
C THR A 136 -11.17 -5.34 -4.57
N THR A 137 -10.18 -5.02 -3.75
CA THR A 137 -9.22 -5.98 -3.22
C THR A 137 -9.29 -5.96 -1.70
N SER A 138 -8.77 -7.01 -1.09
CA SER A 138 -8.59 -7.12 0.34
C SER A 138 -7.15 -7.52 0.62
N SER A 139 -6.47 -6.65 1.33
CA SER A 139 -5.07 -6.76 1.68
C SER A 139 -4.92 -7.25 3.12
N ILE A 140 -3.99 -8.16 3.36
CA ILE A 140 -3.76 -8.74 4.69
C ILE A 140 -2.28 -8.75 5.00
N CYS A 141 -1.92 -8.24 6.17
CA CYS A 141 -0.57 -8.38 6.70
C CYS A 141 -0.25 -9.87 6.92
N LEU A 142 0.72 -10.37 6.18
CA LEU A 142 1.24 -11.74 6.30
C LEU A 142 2.25 -11.84 7.46
N GLY A 143 2.97 -10.76 7.72
CA GLY A 143 3.95 -10.72 8.81
C GLY A 143 5.07 -9.71 8.58
N ARG A 144 5.86 -9.54 9.64
CA ARG A 144 7.01 -8.63 9.70
C ARG A 144 8.29 -9.41 10.00
N VAL A 145 9.34 -9.15 9.23
CA VAL A 145 10.67 -9.72 9.42
C VAL A 145 11.69 -8.58 9.31
N GLY A 146 12.31 -8.23 10.43
CA GLY A 146 13.16 -7.05 10.54
C GLY A 146 12.38 -5.78 10.14
N LYS A 147 12.91 -5.03 9.18
CA LYS A 147 12.27 -3.80 8.68
C LYS A 147 11.27 -4.02 7.54
N ARG A 148 11.02 -5.27 7.15
CA ARG A 148 10.12 -5.60 6.04
C ARG A 148 8.78 -6.10 6.58
N VAL A 149 7.69 -5.54 6.08
CA VAL A 149 6.32 -6.06 6.25
C VAL A 149 5.81 -6.58 4.92
N ARG A 150 5.02 -7.66 4.94
CA ARG A 150 4.39 -8.25 3.75
C ARG A 150 2.89 -8.17 3.82
N PHE A 151 2.27 -7.81 2.72
CA PHE A 151 0.82 -7.78 2.54
C PHE A 151 0.43 -8.64 1.35
N LEU A 152 -0.40 -9.65 1.57
CA LEU A 152 -1.07 -10.33 0.47
C LEU A 152 -2.14 -9.39 -0.08
N VAL A 153 -2.17 -9.18 -1.39
CA VAL A 153 -3.25 -8.47 -2.07
C VAL A 153 -4.09 -9.49 -2.83
N SER A 154 -5.37 -9.62 -2.51
CA SER A 154 -6.24 -10.66 -3.08
C SER A 154 -7.71 -10.24 -3.14
N GLY A 155 -8.59 -11.12 -3.63
CA GLY A 155 -10.04 -10.95 -3.47
C GLY A 155 -10.50 -11.31 -2.05
N GLU A 156 -11.67 -10.82 -1.65
CA GLU A 156 -12.20 -10.95 -0.29
C GLU A 156 -12.26 -12.40 0.22
N SER A 157 -12.70 -13.35 -0.61
CA SER A 157 -12.79 -14.77 -0.22
C SER A 157 -11.42 -15.39 0.09
N ALA A 158 -10.41 -15.08 -0.74
CA ALA A 158 -9.04 -15.55 -0.51
C ALA A 158 -8.44 -14.89 0.74
N ALA A 159 -8.69 -13.60 0.92
CA ALA A 159 -8.27 -12.84 2.09
C ALA A 159 -8.86 -13.46 3.38
N LYS A 160 -10.18 -13.68 3.44
CA LYS A 160 -10.84 -14.31 4.59
C LYS A 160 -10.25 -15.68 4.95
N ARG A 161 -9.98 -16.52 3.95
CA ARG A 161 -9.35 -17.84 4.14
C ARG A 161 -7.93 -17.72 4.71
N VAL A 162 -7.13 -16.81 4.17
CA VAL A 162 -5.76 -16.52 4.62
C VAL A 162 -5.75 -16.02 6.05
N LYS A 163 -6.64 -15.09 6.39
CA LYS A 163 -6.81 -14.59 7.75
C LYS A 163 -7.09 -15.73 8.72
N GLY A 164 -8.03 -16.61 8.40
CA GLY A 164 -8.35 -17.77 9.23
C GLY A 164 -7.15 -18.70 9.48
N TRP A 165 -6.28 -18.92 8.48
CA TRP A 165 -5.06 -19.71 8.68
C TRP A 165 -4.03 -18.99 9.55
N LEU A 166 -3.81 -17.69 9.34
CA LEU A 166 -2.90 -16.89 10.17
C LEU A 166 -3.36 -16.84 11.63
N ASP A 167 -4.67 -16.62 11.86
CA ASP A 167 -5.29 -16.61 13.18
C ASP A 167 -5.19 -17.98 13.88
N SER A 168 -5.07 -19.06 13.10
CA SER A 168 -4.82 -20.43 13.59
C SER A 168 -3.33 -20.73 13.84
N GLY A 169 -2.44 -19.75 13.66
CA GLY A 169 -1.00 -19.88 13.90
C GLY A 169 -0.20 -20.46 12.73
N VAL A 170 -0.79 -20.62 11.54
CA VAL A 170 -0.07 -21.11 10.37
C VAL A 170 0.94 -20.04 9.91
N HIS A 171 2.20 -20.45 9.72
CA HIS A 171 3.24 -19.53 9.27
C HIS A 171 2.95 -19.01 7.85
N TRP A 172 3.21 -17.72 7.60
CA TRP A 172 2.82 -17.06 6.35
C TRP A 172 3.38 -17.72 5.08
N GLY A 173 4.59 -18.28 5.14
CA GLY A 173 5.17 -19.00 4.00
C GLY A 173 4.33 -20.23 3.61
N GLU A 174 3.82 -20.94 4.61
CA GLU A 174 2.92 -22.09 4.39
C GLU A 174 1.55 -21.63 3.91
N VAL A 175 1.03 -20.50 4.40
CA VAL A 175 -0.21 -19.89 3.89
C VAL A 175 -0.11 -19.61 2.40
N LEU A 176 1.01 -19.04 1.92
CA LEU A 176 1.23 -18.79 0.50
C LEU A 176 1.33 -20.09 -0.31
N SER A 177 2.01 -21.12 0.22
CA SER A 177 2.03 -22.45 -0.42
C SER A 177 0.62 -23.06 -0.53
N ARG A 178 -0.20 -22.96 0.52
CA ARG A 178 -1.60 -23.46 0.51
C ARG A 178 -2.48 -22.69 -0.48
N LEU A 179 -2.31 -21.38 -0.60
CA LEU A 179 -3.01 -20.55 -1.59
C LEU A 179 -2.69 -20.97 -3.02
N GLN A 180 -1.44 -21.32 -3.30
CA GLN A 180 -1.01 -21.78 -4.62
C GLN A 180 -1.67 -23.11 -4.98
N SER A 181 -1.69 -24.08 -4.06
CA SER A 181 -2.26 -25.41 -4.30
C SER A 181 -3.78 -25.44 -4.36
N GLY A 182 -4.47 -24.48 -3.72
CA GLY A 182 -5.94 -24.39 -3.70
C GLY A 182 -6.56 -23.62 -4.87
N GLY A 183 -5.81 -23.39 -5.95
CA GLY A 183 -6.27 -22.70 -7.17
C GLY A 183 -6.84 -23.62 -8.27
N ASP A 184 -6.84 -24.93 -8.05
CA ASP A 184 -7.29 -25.98 -8.98
C ASP A 184 -8.53 -26.76 -8.47
N ALA A 185 -9.42 -26.11 -7.71
CA ALA A 185 -10.71 -26.67 -7.30
C ALA A 185 -11.87 -25.75 -7.68
#